data_AF-A0A2N7RBL6-F1
#
_entry.id   AF-A0A2N7RBL6-F1
#
_cell.length_a   1.000
_cell.length_b   1.000
_cell.length_c   1.000
_cell.angle_alpha   90.00
_cell.angle_beta   90.00
_cell.angle_gamma   90.00
#
_symmetry.space_group_name_H-M   'P 1'
#
loop_
_entity.id
_entity.type
_entity.pdbx_description
1 polymer ?
#
loop_
_entity_poly.entity_id
_entity_poly.type
_entity_poly.pdbx_seq_one_letter_code
_entity_poly.pdbx_strand_id
1 'polypeptide(L)'
;MTAAKNPLNAPASESIENEKLSISKLGAAGATFRLSSNDPKVHIGSFWIRQANEQKIEEQSTKKSEVSFTISKAVIETWLGLQLFAQCNAIQNGDVITSPKTLFTVVA
;
A
#
# COMPACT_ATOMS: atom_id res chain seq x y z
N MET A 1 9.53 26.53 12.52
CA MET A 1 10.05 25.22 12.07
C MET A 1 9.05 24.65 11.09
N THR A 2 9.36 24.59 9.80
CA THR A 2 8.51 23.91 8.81
C THR A 2 8.58 22.41 9.08
N ALA A 3 7.43 21.79 9.37
CA ALA A 3 7.34 20.33 9.47
C ALA A 3 7.95 19.72 8.20
N ALA A 4 8.96 18.86 8.34
CA ALA A 4 9.51 18.13 7.21
C ALA A 4 8.35 17.37 6.56
N LYS A 5 8.01 17.72 5.31
CA LYS A 5 6.97 17.02 4.57
C LYS A 5 7.44 15.58 4.42
N ASN A 6 6.62 14.63 4.87
CA ASN A 6 6.86 13.22 4.66
C ASN A 6 7.12 12.98 3.16
N PRO A 7 8.30 12.45 2.79
CA PRO A 7 8.65 12.27 1.39
C PRO A 7 7.89 11.11 0.75
N LEU A 8 7.30 10.19 1.54
CA LEU A 8 6.54 9.06 1.05
C LEU A 8 5.15 9.46 0.57
N ASN A 9 4.77 8.95 -0.61
CA ASN A 9 3.42 9.05 -1.13
C ASN A 9 2.57 7.89 -0.61
N ALA A 10 1.25 8.09 -0.56
CA ALA A 10 0.31 7.01 -0.27
C ALA A 10 0.42 5.90 -1.33
N PRO A 11 0.34 4.61 -0.97
CA PRO A 11 0.36 3.52 -1.96
C PRO A 11 -0.74 3.69 -3.01
N ALA A 12 -0.40 3.63 -4.29
CA ALA A 12 -1.37 3.81 -5.37
C ALA A 12 -1.71 2.46 -6.02
N SER A 13 -2.97 2.24 -6.37
CA SER A 13 -3.37 1.10 -7.20
C SER A 13 -4.41 1.54 -8.21
N GLU A 14 -4.20 1.20 -9.48
CA GLU A 14 -5.17 1.44 -10.56
C GLU A 14 -6.45 0.59 -10.38
N SER A 15 -6.39 -0.43 -9.53
CA SER A 15 -7.54 -1.27 -9.20
C SER A 15 -8.46 -0.66 -8.13
N ILE A 16 -8.05 0.46 -7.50
CA ILE A 16 -8.84 1.17 -6.50
C ILE A 16 -9.48 2.39 -7.15
N GLU A 17 -10.79 2.37 -7.31
CA GLU A 17 -11.59 3.47 -7.84
C GLU A 17 -12.63 3.89 -6.79
N ASN A 18 -12.69 5.18 -6.44
CA ASN A 18 -13.62 5.69 -5.42
C ASN A 18 -13.58 4.88 -4.13
N GLU A 19 -12.36 4.61 -3.63
CA GLU A 19 -12.11 3.83 -2.41
C GLU A 19 -12.63 2.37 -2.48
N LYS A 20 -12.86 1.83 -3.68
CA LYS A 20 -13.31 0.45 -3.89
C LYS A 20 -12.37 -0.33 -4.78
N LEU A 21 -12.05 -1.53 -4.35
CA LEU A 21 -11.30 -2.51 -5.11
C LEU A 21 -12.26 -3.64 -5.52
N SER A 22 -12.65 -3.66 -6.79
CA SER A 22 -13.65 -4.61 -7.30
C SER A 22 -13.00 -5.87 -7.87
N ILE A 23 -13.32 -7.03 -7.29
CA ILE A 23 -12.78 -8.34 -7.67
C ILE A 23 -13.19 -8.71 -9.10
N SER A 24 -14.40 -8.37 -9.53
CA SER A 24 -14.88 -8.61 -10.91
C SER A 24 -14.06 -7.86 -11.96
N LYS A 25 -13.45 -6.72 -11.59
CA LYS A 25 -12.54 -5.97 -12.46
C LYS A 25 -11.10 -6.50 -12.46
N LEU A 26 -10.76 -7.43 -11.57
CA LEU A 26 -9.41 -8.00 -11.49
C LEU A 26 -9.25 -9.21 -12.42
N GLY A 27 -8.15 -9.21 -13.19
CA GLY A 27 -7.61 -10.40 -13.83
C GLY A 27 -6.94 -11.35 -12.82
N ALA A 28 -6.48 -12.52 -13.29
CA ALA A 28 -5.86 -13.53 -12.43
C ALA A 28 -4.61 -13.02 -11.67
N ALA A 29 -3.89 -12.07 -12.26
CA ALA A 29 -2.74 -11.42 -11.63
C ALA A 29 -3.10 -10.63 -10.36
N GLY A 30 -4.36 -10.22 -10.19
CA GLY A 30 -4.84 -9.46 -9.03
C GLY A 30 -4.57 -7.95 -9.14
N ALA A 31 -4.26 -7.31 -8.00
CA ALA A 31 -4.07 -5.86 -7.92
C ALA A 31 -2.61 -5.51 -7.64
N THR A 32 -2.09 -4.53 -8.36
CA THR A 32 -0.74 -3.98 -8.15
C THR A 32 -0.81 -2.69 -7.34
N PHE A 33 -0.01 -2.63 -6.27
CA PHE A 33 0.20 -1.46 -5.43
C PHE A 33 1.57 -0.87 -5.74
N ARG A 34 1.62 0.39 -6.16
CA ARG A 34 2.83 1.15 -6.43
C ARG A 34 3.19 2.01 -5.23
N LEU A 35 4.44 1.94 -4.82
CA LEU A 35 4.98 2.72 -3.71
C LEU A 35 6.03 3.68 -4.25
N SER A 36 5.92 4.95 -3.86
CA SER A 36 6.80 6.00 -4.35
C SER A 36 7.16 7.01 -3.26
N SER A 37 8.27 7.71 -3.50
CA SER A 37 8.76 8.81 -2.69
C SER A 37 9.07 9.99 -3.60
N ASN A 38 8.79 11.21 -3.12
CA ASN A 38 9.20 12.44 -3.80
C ASN A 38 10.69 12.76 -3.56
N ASP A 39 11.34 12.08 -2.60
CA ASP A 39 12.78 12.12 -2.37
C ASP A 39 13.42 10.81 -2.90
N PRO A 40 14.27 10.85 -3.93
CA PRO A 40 14.91 9.67 -4.51
C PRO A 40 15.92 8.98 -3.58
N LYS A 41 16.34 9.64 -2.50
CA LYS A 41 17.25 9.06 -1.48
C LYS A 41 16.54 8.19 -0.46
N VAL A 42 15.21 8.19 -0.46
CA VAL A 42 14.39 7.41 0.47
C VAL A 42 14.18 6.02 -0.11
N HIS A 43 14.62 5.00 0.62
CA HIS A 43 14.42 3.60 0.26
C HIS A 43 13.26 3.01 1.04
N ILE A 44 12.31 2.42 0.32
CA ILE A 44 11.14 1.79 0.91
C ILE A 44 11.59 0.47 1.54
N GLY A 45 11.33 0.34 2.85
CA GLY A 45 11.72 -0.82 3.66
C GLY A 45 10.63 -1.90 3.68
N SER A 46 9.37 -1.50 3.86
CA SER A 46 8.26 -2.46 3.88
C SER A 46 6.94 -1.84 3.43
N PHE A 47 6.02 -2.72 3.05
CA PHE A 47 4.65 -2.46 2.62
C PHE A 47 3.72 -3.37 3.39
N TRP A 48 2.57 -2.88 3.83
CA TRP A 48 1.55 -3.72 4.42
C TRP A 48 0.14 -3.29 4.08
N ILE A 49 -0.76 -4.26 4.17
CA ILE A 49 -2.21 -4.06 4.14
C ILE A 49 -2.77 -4.54 5.48
N ARG A 50 -3.59 -3.70 6.10
CA ARG A 50 -4.28 -4.00 7.35
C ARG A 50 -5.76 -3.71 7.23
N GLN A 51 -6.54 -4.32 8.10
CA GLN A 51 -7.93 -3.93 8.31
C GLN A 51 -7.99 -2.56 9.00
N ALA A 52 -9.14 -1.88 8.93
CA ALA A 52 -9.39 -0.63 9.63
C ALA A 52 -9.18 -0.71 11.15
N ASN A 53 -9.34 -1.89 11.77
CA ASN A 53 -9.02 -2.17 13.17
C ASN A 53 -7.51 -2.41 13.46
N GLU A 54 -6.66 -2.12 12.47
CA GLU A 54 -5.20 -2.32 12.48
C GLU A 54 -4.72 -3.78 12.54
N GLN A 55 -5.61 -4.76 12.37
CA GLN A 55 -5.20 -6.15 12.21
C GLN A 55 -4.41 -6.32 10.90
N LYS A 56 -3.18 -6.82 11.04
CA LYS A 56 -2.28 -7.06 9.91
C LYS A 56 -2.75 -8.23 9.06
N ILE A 57 -2.84 -8.02 7.75
CA ILE A 57 -3.28 -9.04 6.79
C ILE A 57 -2.13 -9.45 5.87
N GLU A 58 -1.33 -8.49 5.40
CA GLU A 58 -0.22 -8.73 4.48
C GLU A 58 0.96 -7.83 4.83
N GLU A 59 2.19 -8.33 4.68
CA GLU A 59 3.40 -7.50 4.69
C GLU A 59 4.44 -8.04 3.72
N GLN A 60 5.06 -7.12 2.98
CA GLN A 60 6.18 -7.40 2.10
C GLN A 60 7.32 -6.43 2.39
N SER A 61 8.55 -6.94 2.43
CA SER A 61 9.76 -6.16 2.69
C SER A 61 10.57 -5.97 1.42
N THR A 62 11.22 -4.82 1.28
CA THR A 62 12.03 -4.45 0.11
C THR A 62 13.18 -3.52 0.51
N LYS A 63 14.15 -3.35 -0.38
CA LYS A 63 15.28 -2.42 -0.23
C LYS A 63 15.46 -1.54 -1.49
N LYS A 64 14.37 -1.34 -2.23
CA LYS A 64 14.37 -0.60 -3.51
C LYS A 64 13.64 0.74 -3.33
N SER A 65 14.04 1.73 -4.12
CA SER A 65 13.50 3.10 -4.07
C SER A 65 12.10 3.22 -4.68
N GLU A 66 11.76 2.36 -5.64
CA GLU A 66 10.43 2.25 -6.25
C GLU A 66 10.05 0.78 -6.35
N VAL A 67 8.86 0.44 -5.85
CA VAL A 67 8.43 -0.95 -5.72
C VAL A 67 6.96 -1.08 -6.06
N SER A 68 6.68 -2.01 -6.95
CA SER A 68 5.33 -2.48 -7.23
C SER A 68 5.15 -3.84 -6.57
N PHE A 69 4.10 -3.96 -5.77
CA PHE A 69 3.70 -5.21 -5.15
C PHE A 69 2.38 -5.67 -5.74
N THR A 70 2.39 -6.84 -6.35
CA THR A 70 1.18 -7.44 -6.89
C THR A 70 0.64 -8.47 -5.90
N ILE A 71 -0.62 -8.31 -5.53
CA ILE A 71 -1.34 -9.27 -4.69
C ILE A 71 -2.32 -10.00 -5.58
N SER A 72 -2.24 -11.33 -5.58
CA SER A 72 -3.05 -12.17 -6.46
C SER A 72 -4.53 -12.01 -6.17
N LYS A 73 -5.36 -12.24 -7.21
CA LYS A 73 -6.82 -12.18 -7.08
C LYS A 73 -7.34 -13.13 -5.98
N ALA A 74 -6.77 -14.33 -5.88
CA ALA A 74 -7.17 -15.32 -4.88
C ALA A 74 -6.97 -14.84 -3.45
N VAL A 75 -5.89 -14.08 -3.18
CA VAL A 75 -5.68 -13.49 -1.86
C VAL A 75 -6.68 -12.36 -1.60
N ILE A 76 -6.90 -11.49 -2.58
CA ILE A 76 -7.85 -10.38 -2.48
C ILE A 76 -9.28 -10.88 -2.26
N GLU A 77 -9.66 -12.01 -2.86
CA GLU A 77 -10.96 -12.65 -2.66
C GLU A 77 -11.21 -13.02 -1.18
N THR A 78 -10.17 -13.36 -0.43
CA THR A 78 -10.30 -13.61 1.02
C THR A 78 -10.62 -12.36 1.84
N TRP A 79 -10.54 -11.18 1.22
CA TRP A 79 -10.79 -9.88 1.87
C TRP A 79 -12.13 -9.27 1.50
N LEU A 80 -12.98 -9.99 0.76
CA LEU A 80 -14.27 -9.49 0.32
C LEU A 80 -15.09 -8.93 1.50
N GLY A 81 -15.55 -7.69 1.34
CA GLY A 81 -16.34 -6.96 2.35
C GLY A 81 -15.50 -6.28 3.43
N LEU A 82 -14.18 -6.47 3.48
CA LEU A 82 -13.32 -5.81 4.46
C LEU A 82 -12.99 -4.38 4.05
N GLN A 83 -12.94 -3.49 5.05
CA GLN A 83 -12.36 -2.16 4.93
C GLN A 83 -10.88 -2.23 5.30
N LEU A 84 -10.03 -1.90 4.35
CA LEU A 84 -8.58 -2.06 4.43
C LEU A 84 -7.87 -0.71 4.25
N PHE A 85 -6.61 -0.67 4.69
CA PHE A 85 -5.69 0.36 4.27
C PHE A 85 -4.33 -0.22 3.89
N ALA A 86 -3.72 0.38 2.88
CA ALA A 86 -2.36 0.12 2.46
C ALA A 86 -1.42 1.24 2.93
N GLN A 87 -0.23 0.88 3.43
CA GLN A 87 0.84 1.82 3.82
C GLN A 87 2.21 1.22 3.55
N CYS A 88 3.24 2.06 3.53
CA CYS A 88 4.62 1.64 3.48
C CYS A 88 5.50 2.41 4.48
N ASN A 89 6.59 1.77 4.91
CA ASN A 89 7.66 2.38 5.68
C ASN A 89 8.89 2.56 4.83
N ALA A 90 9.65 3.60 5.13
CA ALA A 90 11.03 3.78 4.70
C ALA A 90 11.90 4.15 5.89
N ILE A 91 13.21 4.02 5.72
CA ILE A 91 14.19 4.52 6.68
C ILE A 91 14.84 5.76 6.06
N GLN A 92 14.79 6.89 6.77
CA GLN A 92 15.46 8.12 6.38
C GLN A 92 16.29 8.62 7.57
N ASN A 93 17.60 8.75 7.39
CA ASN A 93 18.53 9.20 8.45
C ASN A 93 18.47 8.40 9.76
N GLY A 94 18.07 7.13 9.72
CA GLY A 94 17.92 6.27 10.90
C GLY A 94 16.52 6.26 11.50
N ASP A 95 15.65 7.17 11.08
CA ASP A 95 14.25 7.23 11.52
C ASP A 95 13.33 6.47 10.57
N VAL A 96 12.30 5.83 11.15
CA VAL A 96 11.22 5.20 10.37
C VAL A 96 10.20 6.26 10.01
N ILE A 97 9.95 6.41 8.72
CA ILE A 97 8.87 7.25 8.19
C ILE A 97 7.80 6.36 7.55
N THR A 98 6.53 6.68 7.79
CA THR A 98 5.37 5.91 7.31
C THR A 98 4.56 6.74 6.34
N SER A 99 4.19 6.19 5.19
CA SER A 99 3.35 6.89 4.20
C SER A 99 1.92 7.15 4.71
N PRO A 100 1.19 8.12 4.12
CA PRO A 100 -0.25 8.24 4.33
C PRO A 100 -1.00 6.94 3.96
N LYS A 101 -2.17 6.72 4.57
CA LYS A 101 -3.03 5.55 4.30
C LYS A 101 -3.73 5.69 2.95
N THR A 102 -3.73 4.61 2.18
CA THR A 102 -4.69 4.42 1.07
C THR A 102 -5.80 3.52 1.54
N LEU A 103 -6.99 4.09 1.77
CA LEU A 103 -8.17 3.38 2.23
C LEU A 103 -8.91 2.76 1.04
N PHE A 104 -9.37 1.52 1.20
CA PHE A 104 -10.23 0.87 0.23
C PHE A 104 -11.09 -0.22 0.85
N THR A 105 -12.25 -0.47 0.26
CA THR A 105 -13.10 -1.62 0.56
C THR A 105 -13.05 -2.61 -0.61
N VAL A 106 -12.89 -3.90 -0.30
CA VAL A 106 -12.94 -4.94 -1.32
C VAL A 106 -14.40 -5.29 -1.60
N VAL A 107 -14.81 -5.14 -2.85
CA VAL A 107 -16.17 -5.40 -3.33
C VAL A 107 -16.17 -6.46 -4.42
N ALA A 108 -17.32 -7.08 -4.66
CA ALA A 108 -17.49 -8.01 -5.76
C ALA A 108 -17.25 -7.33 -7.13
#